data_AF-A0A9P6R564-F1
#
_entry.id   AF-A0A9P6R564-F1
#
_cell.length_a   1.000
_cell.length_b   1.000
_cell.length_c   1.000
_cell.angle_alpha   90.00
_cell.angle_beta   90.00
_cell.angle_gamma   90.00
#
_symmetry.space_group_name_H-M   'P 1'
#
loop_
_entity.id
_entity.type
_entity.pdbx_description
1 polymer ?
#
loop_
_entity_poly.entity_id
_entity_poly.type
_entity_poly.pdbx_seq_one_letter_code
_entity_poly.pdbx_strand_id
1 'polypeptide(L)'
;MSGLEPAQELRFPEGCDSLLARCVHIMHTIDPIEKADLTLLLGQQWKQTIQARNGKECAQAQEKKAVELLPLGRATPPEKPSRPDTLEFVRPGFGVKVGKAGSLSSRIAILHALANVEQWAIDTALDNMARFGYYTQATAGTALKNQIENEEDKEFVMPNRFFDDFMQMACDESKHFKWLNERLESQGAHYGDLPVHASIWDSCTDTARSALARMAVVHMTIESRGLDVNPATIARFSRSGDEDSAKMLQKVHEDEVTHVQIGHRWFCYLLKKHEGVGLDQDAEKAFGASGGDVDDADDDLYEFRQVPPAYAEKKKSEEGEVGEVKENQAEEEVVDPAEAQRRKRFQEVVVQYFKGSLKPPFNTADREKGGLTRGWYEPLVVVRERTGFKPAAGRRLQSKKEKQESTPAETTPTTTAAAQDSEVVSVAPTSTENMT
;
A
#
# COMPACT_ATOMS: atom_id res chain seq x y z
N MET A 1 42.42 5.81 -18.19
CA MET A 1 42.06 5.50 -16.79
C MET A 1 40.88 6.38 -16.46
N SER A 2 39.66 5.84 -16.57
CA SER A 2 38.44 6.56 -16.23
C SER A 2 38.32 6.61 -14.71
N GLY A 3 38.44 7.80 -14.13
CA GLY A 3 38.09 8.05 -12.73
C GLY A 3 36.59 7.89 -12.56
N LEU A 4 36.16 6.70 -12.18
CA LEU A 4 34.87 6.53 -11.53
C LEU A 4 35.03 7.15 -10.15
N GLU A 5 34.36 8.28 -9.92
CA GLU A 5 34.17 8.83 -8.57
C GLU A 5 33.68 7.69 -7.67
N PRO A 6 34.24 7.52 -6.45
CA PRO A 6 33.76 6.52 -5.53
C PRO A 6 32.27 6.75 -5.27
N ALA A 7 31.47 5.67 -5.33
CA ALA A 7 30.04 5.75 -5.06
C ALA A 7 29.82 6.50 -3.74
N GLN A 8 29.05 7.59 -3.79
CA GLN A 8 28.73 8.36 -2.60
C GLN A 8 28.02 7.43 -1.60
N GLU A 9 28.52 7.40 -0.37
CA GLU A 9 27.93 6.58 0.70
C GLU A 9 26.50 7.03 0.95
N LEU A 10 25.55 6.09 0.90
CA LEU A 10 24.14 6.34 1.15
C LEU A 10 23.95 6.89 2.56
N ARG A 11 23.39 8.10 2.67
CA ARG A 11 23.18 8.77 3.95
C ARG A 11 22.02 9.74 3.87
N PHE A 12 21.38 9.97 5.01
CA PHE A 12 20.41 11.05 5.15
C PHE A 12 21.10 12.41 5.13
N PRO A 13 20.47 13.45 4.57
CA PRO A 13 21.01 14.81 4.59
C PRO A 13 21.02 15.39 6.01
N GLU A 14 21.84 16.42 6.22
CA GLU A 14 21.87 17.19 7.47
C GLU A 14 20.48 17.76 7.78
N GLY A 15 20.05 17.67 9.05
CA GLY A 15 18.72 18.08 9.51
C GLY A 15 17.66 16.97 9.48
N CYS A 16 17.96 15.78 8.94
CA CYS A 16 17.13 14.58 9.08
C CYS A 16 17.53 13.81 10.35
N ASP A 17 17.36 14.41 11.52
CA ASP A 17 17.93 13.90 12.78
C ASP A 17 16.97 13.02 13.59
N SER A 18 15.82 12.66 13.02
CA SER A 18 14.78 11.87 13.68
C SER A 18 14.14 10.84 12.76
N LEU A 19 13.51 9.83 13.35
CA LEU A 19 12.77 8.79 12.63
C LEU A 19 11.77 9.40 11.65
N LEU A 20 10.91 10.32 12.12
CA LEU A 20 9.86 10.87 11.28
C LEU A 20 10.38 11.84 10.22
N ALA A 21 11.42 12.61 10.51
CA ALA A 21 12.07 13.44 9.50
C ALA A 21 12.65 12.58 8.35
N ARG A 22 13.26 11.43 8.69
CA ARG A 22 13.79 10.47 7.72
C ARG A 22 12.68 9.78 6.92
N CYS A 23 11.57 9.40 7.57
CA CYS A 23 10.39 8.87 6.87
C CYS A 23 9.89 9.84 5.79
N VAL A 24 9.72 11.12 6.16
CA VAL A 24 9.25 12.16 5.23
C VAL A 24 10.28 12.44 4.12
N HIS A 25 11.57 12.42 4.44
CA HIS A 25 12.63 12.52 3.44
C HIS A 25 12.52 11.39 2.39
N ILE A 26 12.38 10.15 2.84
CA ILE A 26 12.20 8.98 1.95
C ILE A 26 10.96 9.13 1.07
N MET A 27 9.84 9.60 1.63
CA MET A 27 8.62 9.84 0.84
C MET A 27 8.83 10.91 -0.25
N HIS A 28 9.76 11.84 -0.04
CA HIS A 28 10.17 12.83 -1.04
C HIS A 28 11.23 12.33 -2.02
N THR A 29 11.90 11.21 -1.75
CA THR A 29 12.85 10.58 -2.67
C THR A 29 12.13 10.13 -3.94
N ILE A 30 12.61 10.63 -5.08
CA ILE A 30 12.03 10.38 -6.40
C ILE A 30 12.46 9.01 -6.93
N ASP A 31 13.75 8.68 -6.79
CA ASP A 31 14.29 7.44 -7.33
C ASP A 31 13.77 6.23 -6.55
N PRO A 32 13.20 5.23 -7.24
CA PRO A 32 12.55 4.10 -6.59
C PRO A 32 13.53 3.19 -5.84
N ILE A 33 14.77 3.07 -6.32
CA ILE A 33 15.80 2.21 -5.72
C ILE A 33 16.42 2.91 -4.51
N GLU A 34 16.77 4.19 -4.66
CA GLU A 34 17.26 5.03 -3.56
C GLU A 34 16.25 5.08 -2.41
N LYS A 35 14.94 5.17 -2.71
CA LYS A 35 13.86 5.11 -1.72
C LYS A 35 13.91 3.82 -0.90
N ALA A 36 14.00 2.67 -1.57
CA ALA A 36 14.08 1.38 -0.89
C ALA A 36 15.38 1.27 -0.07
N ASP A 37 16.51 1.74 -0.61
CA ASP A 37 17.80 1.72 0.07
C ASP A 37 17.83 2.61 1.32
N LEU A 38 17.28 3.83 1.24
CA LEU A 38 17.16 4.74 2.39
C LEU A 38 16.22 4.15 3.46
N THR A 39 15.16 3.45 3.05
CA THR A 39 14.26 2.76 3.98
C THR A 39 14.98 1.66 4.75
N LEU A 40 15.77 0.84 4.06
CA LEU A 40 16.56 -0.22 4.70
C LEU A 40 17.65 0.36 5.63
N LEU A 41 18.29 1.46 5.23
CA LEU A 41 19.23 2.19 6.09
C LEU A 41 18.55 2.72 7.36
N LEU A 42 17.37 3.31 7.22
CA LEU A 42 16.58 3.79 8.35
C LEU A 42 16.19 2.65 9.29
N GLY A 43 15.74 1.52 8.74
CA GLY A 43 15.43 0.33 9.52
C GLY A 43 16.61 -0.21 10.31
N GLN A 44 17.81 -0.24 9.70
CA GLN A 44 19.04 -0.63 10.40
C GLN A 44 19.34 0.31 11.58
N GLN A 45 19.22 1.63 11.39
CA GLN A 45 19.44 2.63 12.44
C GLN A 45 18.38 2.55 13.54
N TRP A 46 17.11 2.33 13.16
CA TRP A 46 16.01 2.15 14.10
C TRP A 46 16.18 0.88 14.94
N LYS A 47 16.65 -0.22 14.33
CA LYS A 47 16.96 -1.46 15.05
C LYS A 47 18.01 -1.26 16.16
N GLN A 48 19.02 -0.41 15.94
CA GLN A 48 19.96 -0.05 17.00
C GLN A 48 19.26 0.68 18.16
N THR A 49 18.26 1.50 17.85
CA THR A 49 17.41 2.19 18.84
C THR A 49 16.53 1.19 19.60
N ILE A 50 15.96 0.16 18.93
CA ILE A 50 15.25 -0.95 19.60
C ILE A 50 16.18 -1.68 20.58
N GLN A 51 17.34 -2.13 20.10
CA GLN A 51 18.29 -2.88 20.92
C GLN A 51 18.74 -2.11 22.17
N ALA A 52 19.01 -0.80 21.99
CA ALA A 52 19.40 0.07 23.08
C ALA A 52 18.25 0.31 24.09
N ARG A 53 16.99 0.45 23.63
CA ARG A 53 15.81 0.53 24.50
C ARG A 53 15.64 -0.73 25.36
N ASN A 54 15.93 -1.90 24.78
CA ASN A 54 15.73 -3.20 25.43
C ASN A 54 16.89 -3.61 26.35
N GLY A 55 17.87 -2.72 26.57
CA GLY A 55 19.06 -3.01 27.37
C GLY A 55 19.97 -4.10 26.78
N LYS A 56 19.80 -4.48 25.51
CA LYS A 56 20.70 -5.41 24.83
C LYS A 56 21.91 -4.64 24.30
N GLU A 57 22.99 -4.63 25.07
CA GLU A 57 24.28 -4.18 24.56
C GLU A 57 24.67 -5.05 23.34
N CYS A 58 24.89 -4.42 22.19
CA CYS A 58 25.34 -5.14 21.00
C CYS A 58 26.72 -5.75 21.30
N ALA A 59 26.81 -7.07 21.37
CA ALA A 59 28.02 -7.84 21.74
C ALA A 59 29.23 -7.65 20.79
N GLN A 60 29.12 -6.77 19.78
CA GLN A 60 30.19 -6.40 18.86
C GLN A 60 30.83 -5.03 19.18
N ALA A 61 30.42 -4.33 20.23
CA ALA A 61 31.00 -3.03 20.60
C ALA A 61 32.32 -3.18 21.37
N GLN A 62 33.40 -3.59 20.67
CA GLN A 62 34.78 -3.46 21.16
C GLN A 62 35.30 -2.00 21.13
N GLU A 63 34.49 -1.06 20.66
CA GLU A 63 34.71 0.39 20.83
C GLU A 63 33.47 1.01 21.45
N LYS A 64 33.62 1.62 22.63
CA LYS A 64 32.56 2.34 23.36
C LYS A 64 32.14 3.62 22.62
N LYS A 65 31.49 3.49 21.47
CA LYS A 65 30.71 4.59 20.90
C LYS A 65 29.32 4.50 21.53
N ALA A 66 28.90 5.54 22.26
CA ALA A 66 27.55 5.60 22.80
C ALA A 66 26.56 5.39 21.63
N VAL A 67 25.66 4.42 21.75
CA VAL A 67 24.61 4.20 20.76
C VAL A 67 23.70 5.42 20.83
N GLU A 68 23.73 6.24 19.80
CA GLU A 68 22.87 7.41 19.68
C GLU A 68 21.46 6.91 19.31
N LEU A 69 20.53 7.01 20.26
CA LEU A 69 19.13 6.69 20.02
C LEU A 69 18.59 7.63 18.95
N LEU A 70 17.97 7.10 17.91
CA LEU A 70 17.27 7.93 16.92
C LEU A 70 15.98 8.44 17.58
N PRO A 71 15.81 9.74 17.83
CA PRO A 71 14.57 10.26 18.39
C PRO A 71 13.42 10.12 17.38
N LEU A 72 12.18 10.02 17.87
CA LEU A 72 10.99 10.00 16.99
C LEU A 72 10.87 11.28 16.15
N GLY A 73 11.06 12.44 16.80
CA GLY A 73 10.92 13.77 16.19
C GLY A 73 9.51 14.07 15.68
N ARG A 74 9.38 15.12 14.87
CA ARG A 74 8.12 15.51 14.20
C ARG A 74 8.39 15.83 12.74
N ALA A 75 7.48 15.40 11.86
CA ALA A 75 7.50 15.76 10.46
C ALA A 75 6.08 15.71 9.89
N THR A 76 5.80 16.50 8.85
CA THR A 76 4.52 16.44 8.13
C THR A 76 4.74 15.66 6.84
N PRO A 77 4.11 14.49 6.65
CA PRO A 77 4.25 13.73 5.42
C PRO A 77 3.61 14.48 4.25
N PRO A 78 4.13 14.31 3.01
CA PRO A 78 3.52 14.91 1.83
C PRO A 78 2.10 14.37 1.60
N GLU A 79 1.27 15.11 0.86
CA GLU A 79 -0.04 14.61 0.42
C GLU A 79 0.10 13.39 -0.50
N LYS A 80 1.15 13.40 -1.32
CA LYS A 80 1.53 12.30 -2.20
C LYS A 80 3.05 12.15 -2.26
N PRO A 81 3.59 10.93 -2.07
CA PRO A 81 5.00 10.63 -2.22
C PRO A 81 5.49 10.96 -3.62
N SER A 82 6.75 11.38 -3.69
CA SER A 82 7.45 11.65 -4.94
C SER A 82 7.56 10.38 -5.80
N ARG A 83 7.54 10.59 -7.11
CA ARG A 83 7.72 9.58 -8.15
C ARG A 83 8.44 10.21 -9.35
N PRO A 84 9.17 9.44 -10.16
CA PRO A 84 9.78 9.97 -11.37
C PRO A 84 8.72 10.47 -12.35
N ASP A 85 8.97 11.60 -13.00
CA ASP A 85 8.09 12.16 -14.05
C ASP A 85 7.99 11.24 -15.28
N THR A 86 8.93 10.28 -15.40
CA THR A 86 8.94 9.26 -16.45
C THR A 86 7.89 8.16 -16.23
N LEU A 87 7.30 8.02 -15.03
CA LEU A 87 6.28 7.02 -14.76
C LEU A 87 4.92 7.41 -15.36
N GLU A 88 4.42 6.57 -16.29
CA GLU A 88 3.08 6.74 -16.84
C GLU A 88 2.01 6.24 -15.86
N PHE A 89 1.13 7.13 -15.41
CA PHE A 89 0.01 6.80 -14.53
C PHE A 89 -1.28 6.51 -15.30
N VAL A 90 -1.90 5.37 -15.00
CA VAL A 90 -3.19 4.96 -15.53
C VAL A 90 -4.19 4.68 -14.40
N ARG A 91 -5.47 4.73 -14.73
CA ARG A 91 -6.53 4.32 -13.80
C ARG A 91 -6.49 2.80 -13.58
N PRO A 92 -6.86 2.31 -12.38
CA PRO A 92 -7.00 0.87 -12.13
C PRO A 92 -7.88 0.21 -13.20
N GLY A 93 -7.39 -0.90 -13.77
CA GLY A 93 -8.07 -1.62 -14.87
C GLY A 93 -7.75 -1.15 -16.28
N PHE A 94 -7.01 -0.04 -16.45
CA PHE A 94 -6.55 0.47 -17.76
C PHE A 94 -5.06 0.22 -18.02
N GLY A 95 -4.35 -0.43 -17.09
CA GLY A 95 -2.96 -0.85 -17.29
C GLY A 95 -2.79 -2.02 -18.25
N VAL A 96 -1.53 -2.45 -18.37
CA VAL A 96 -1.17 -3.62 -19.21
C VAL A 96 -1.93 -4.85 -18.72
N LYS A 97 -2.53 -5.59 -19.66
CA LYS A 97 -3.26 -6.81 -19.33
C LYS A 97 -2.28 -7.85 -18.79
N VAL A 98 -2.40 -8.13 -17.50
CA VAL A 98 -1.65 -9.17 -16.82
C VAL A 98 -2.13 -10.54 -17.32
N GLY A 99 -1.22 -11.31 -17.93
CA GLY A 99 -1.50 -12.63 -18.48
C GLY A 99 -1.42 -13.78 -17.45
N LYS A 100 -1.12 -14.99 -17.91
CA LYS A 100 -1.04 -16.21 -17.06
C LYS A 100 0.40 -16.71 -16.83
N ALA A 101 1.40 -15.81 -16.90
CA ALA A 101 2.84 -16.09 -16.75
C ALA A 101 3.50 -17.00 -17.81
N GLY A 102 2.73 -17.53 -18.79
CA GLY A 102 3.27 -18.45 -19.80
C GLY A 102 4.24 -17.82 -20.81
N SER A 103 4.11 -16.52 -21.09
CA SER A 103 5.05 -15.77 -21.94
C SER A 103 5.93 -14.84 -21.11
N LEU A 104 7.12 -14.50 -21.62
CA LEU A 104 8.03 -13.56 -20.95
C LEU A 104 7.36 -12.20 -20.68
N SER A 105 6.69 -11.63 -21.68
CA SER A 105 5.93 -10.37 -21.52
C SER A 105 4.86 -10.47 -20.43
N SER A 106 4.18 -11.63 -20.31
CA SER A 106 3.22 -11.82 -19.22
C SER A 106 3.88 -11.90 -17.85
N ARG A 107 5.11 -12.43 -17.74
CA ARG A 107 5.84 -12.50 -16.46
C ARG A 107 6.32 -11.13 -16.04
N ILE A 108 6.93 -10.39 -16.98
CA ILE A 108 7.32 -8.99 -16.80
C ILE A 108 6.13 -8.15 -16.33
N ALA A 109 4.96 -8.28 -16.97
CA ALA A 109 3.76 -7.54 -16.57
C ALA A 109 3.26 -7.88 -15.15
N ILE A 110 3.40 -9.13 -14.70
CA ILE A 110 3.05 -9.51 -13.32
C ILE A 110 4.05 -8.92 -12.33
N LEU A 111 5.36 -9.13 -12.57
CA LEU A 111 6.42 -8.69 -11.67
C LEU A 111 6.47 -7.16 -11.55
N HIS A 112 6.26 -6.44 -12.65
CA HIS A 112 6.19 -4.98 -12.66
C HIS A 112 4.99 -4.46 -11.89
N ALA A 113 3.81 -5.08 -12.05
CA ALA A 113 2.62 -4.71 -11.30
C ALA A 113 2.81 -4.92 -9.78
N LEU A 114 3.48 -6.00 -9.37
CA LEU A 114 3.83 -6.25 -7.97
C LEU A 114 4.87 -5.24 -7.47
N ALA A 115 5.92 -4.95 -8.24
CA ALA A 115 6.90 -3.93 -7.87
C ALA A 115 6.25 -2.54 -7.64
N ASN A 116 5.23 -2.20 -8.43
CA ASN A 116 4.45 -0.98 -8.20
C ASN A 116 3.64 -1.04 -6.89
N VAL A 117 3.11 -2.19 -6.52
CA VAL A 117 2.42 -2.39 -5.24
C VAL A 117 3.38 -2.14 -4.09
N GLU A 118 4.57 -2.77 -4.10
CA GLU A 118 5.54 -2.64 -3.00
C GLU A 118 6.01 -1.18 -2.84
N GLN A 119 6.18 -0.45 -3.95
CA GLN A 119 6.54 0.97 -3.88
C GLN A 119 5.50 1.83 -3.18
N TRP A 120 4.22 1.49 -3.34
CA TRP A 120 3.16 2.16 -2.57
C TRP A 120 3.09 1.65 -1.14
N ALA A 121 3.43 0.39 -0.89
CA ALA A 121 3.44 -0.20 0.45
C ALA A 121 4.56 0.39 1.33
N ILE A 122 5.78 0.60 0.80
CA ILE A 122 6.86 1.34 1.48
C ILE A 122 6.35 2.71 1.95
N ASP A 123 5.81 3.51 1.02
CA ASP A 123 5.31 4.84 1.36
C ASP A 123 4.15 4.79 2.35
N THR A 124 3.28 3.77 2.24
CA THR A 124 2.14 3.59 3.14
C THR A 124 2.61 3.35 4.56
N ALA A 125 3.60 2.48 4.76
CA ALA A 125 4.17 2.19 6.07
C ALA A 125 4.83 3.42 6.70
N LEU A 126 5.62 4.17 5.91
CA LEU A 126 6.25 5.43 6.33
C LEU A 126 5.21 6.51 6.65
N ASP A 127 4.15 6.62 5.84
CA ASP A 127 3.03 7.54 6.05
C ASP A 127 2.30 7.23 7.37
N ASN A 128 2.10 5.96 7.72
CA ASN A 128 1.44 5.61 8.98
C ASN A 128 2.22 6.14 10.18
N MET A 129 3.55 5.96 10.19
CA MET A 129 4.42 6.49 11.24
C MET A 129 4.37 8.02 11.31
N ALA A 130 4.55 8.69 10.17
CA ALA A 130 4.62 10.15 10.11
C ALA A 130 3.27 10.84 10.39
N ARG A 131 2.17 10.24 9.91
CA ARG A 131 0.82 10.83 9.97
C ARG A 131 0.06 10.48 11.24
N PHE A 132 0.25 9.27 11.77
CA PHE A 132 -0.53 8.74 12.89
C PHE A 132 0.31 8.44 14.13
N GLY A 133 1.62 8.72 14.12
CA GLY A 133 2.47 8.57 15.31
C GLY A 133 2.13 9.55 16.44
N TYR A 134 1.50 10.69 16.13
CA TYR A 134 1.13 11.74 17.08
C TYR A 134 -0.30 12.23 16.85
N TYR A 135 -1.01 12.53 17.93
CA TYR A 135 -2.33 13.12 17.92
C TYR A 135 -2.37 14.34 18.84
N THR A 136 -2.82 15.46 18.29
CA THR A 136 -3.07 16.70 19.02
C THR A 136 -4.57 16.83 19.30
N GLN A 137 -5.00 17.78 20.12
CA GLN A 137 -6.44 18.13 20.24
C GLN A 137 -7.11 18.45 18.88
N ALA A 138 -6.34 18.95 17.90
CA ALA A 138 -6.83 19.29 16.57
C ALA A 138 -6.91 18.08 15.62
N THR A 139 -6.04 17.08 15.80
CA THR A 139 -5.95 15.90 14.92
C THR A 139 -6.56 14.64 15.53
N ALA A 140 -6.81 14.64 16.84
CA ALA A 140 -7.53 13.60 17.55
C ALA A 140 -9.03 13.61 17.20
N GLY A 141 -9.57 12.43 16.83
CA GLY A 141 -11.02 12.19 16.89
C GLY A 141 -11.54 12.35 18.32
N THR A 142 -12.85 12.61 18.48
CA THR A 142 -13.49 12.97 19.76
C THR A 142 -13.10 12.09 20.95
N ALA A 143 -12.89 10.79 20.74
CA ALA A 143 -12.53 9.88 21.82
C ALA A 143 -11.03 9.91 22.20
N LEU A 144 -10.12 10.20 21.26
CA LEU A 144 -8.70 10.36 21.61
C LEU A 144 -8.46 11.70 22.32
N LYS A 145 -9.33 12.70 22.10
CA LYS A 145 -9.32 13.96 22.88
C LYS A 145 -9.53 13.71 24.37
N ASN A 146 -10.31 12.69 24.73
CA ASN A 146 -10.53 12.30 26.12
C ASN A 146 -9.32 11.60 26.74
N GLN A 147 -8.31 11.19 25.94
CA GLN A 147 -7.04 10.65 26.45
C GLN A 147 -5.98 11.75 26.64
N ILE A 148 -6.23 12.96 26.15
CA ILE A 148 -5.41 14.14 26.37
C ILE A 148 -5.97 14.83 27.63
N GLU A 149 -5.75 14.20 28.79
CA GLU A 149 -6.46 14.51 30.04
C GLU A 149 -5.93 15.74 30.81
N ASN A 150 -4.82 16.37 30.40
CA ASN A 150 -4.26 17.55 31.08
C ASN A 150 -3.96 18.69 30.10
N GLU A 151 -4.24 19.95 30.48
CA GLU A 151 -3.86 21.15 29.71
C GLU A 151 -2.33 21.25 29.46
N GLU A 152 -1.52 20.52 30.22
CA GLU A 152 -0.06 20.45 30.10
C GLU A 152 0.43 19.42 29.05
N ASP A 153 -0.28 18.31 28.86
CA ASP A 153 0.05 17.28 27.86
C ASP A 153 -0.69 17.59 26.55
N LYS A 154 -0.02 18.29 25.63
CA LYS A 154 -0.66 18.80 24.40
C LYS A 154 -0.93 17.73 23.32
N GLU A 155 -0.38 16.52 23.48
CA GLU A 155 -0.33 15.50 22.43
C GLU A 155 -0.34 14.07 23.00
N PHE A 156 -1.00 13.14 22.30
CA PHE A 156 -0.90 11.70 22.51
C PHE A 156 0.07 11.11 21.48
N VAL A 157 1.05 10.32 21.95
CA VAL A 157 2.02 9.62 21.10
C VAL A 157 1.63 8.15 21.04
N MET A 158 1.70 7.56 19.85
CA MET A 158 1.51 6.11 19.71
C MET A 158 2.62 5.35 20.46
N PRO A 159 2.35 4.14 20.99
CA PRO A 159 3.38 3.33 21.63
C PRO A 159 4.56 3.05 20.69
N ASN A 160 5.76 2.88 21.24
CA ASN A 160 6.99 2.56 20.50
C ASN A 160 6.80 1.43 19.47
N ARG A 161 6.08 0.37 19.86
CA ARG A 161 5.74 -0.76 18.99
C ARG A 161 5.05 -0.37 17.69
N PHE A 162 4.33 0.75 17.64
CA PHE A 162 3.71 1.25 16.41
C PHE A 162 4.76 1.59 15.37
N PHE A 163 5.81 2.30 15.81
CA PHE A 163 6.93 2.66 14.96
C PHE A 163 7.77 1.43 14.61
N ASP A 164 7.94 0.50 15.55
CA ASP A 164 8.68 -0.75 15.29
C ASP A 164 7.95 -1.62 14.24
N ASP A 165 6.63 -1.82 14.37
CA ASP A 165 5.83 -2.63 13.43
C ASP A 165 5.84 -2.02 12.01
N PHE A 166 5.60 -0.71 11.89
CA PHE A 166 5.57 -0.06 10.57
C PHE A 166 6.96 0.16 9.97
N MET A 167 8.02 0.24 10.78
CA MET A 167 9.39 0.23 10.27
C MET A 167 9.75 -1.15 9.70
N GLN A 168 9.37 -2.23 10.39
CA GLN A 168 9.56 -3.59 9.91
C GLN A 168 8.84 -3.80 8.57
N MET A 169 7.56 -3.43 8.49
CA MET A 169 6.79 -3.49 7.24
C MET A 169 7.49 -2.70 6.13
N ALA A 170 7.86 -1.42 6.36
CA ALA A 170 8.56 -0.62 5.36
C ALA A 170 9.86 -1.28 4.85
N CYS A 171 10.59 -1.96 5.74
CA CYS A 171 11.79 -2.71 5.38
C CYS A 171 11.48 -3.96 4.55
N ASP A 172 10.43 -4.69 4.86
CA ASP A 172 10.02 -5.88 4.10
C ASP A 172 9.58 -5.49 2.69
N GLU A 173 8.73 -4.47 2.56
CA GLU A 173 8.30 -3.92 1.27
C GLU A 173 9.49 -3.43 0.42
N SER A 174 10.50 -2.84 1.07
CA SER A 174 11.73 -2.42 0.40
C SER A 174 12.53 -3.60 -0.14
N LYS A 175 12.61 -4.71 0.59
CA LYS A 175 13.26 -5.94 0.12
C LYS A 175 12.47 -6.56 -1.02
N HIS A 176 11.15 -6.64 -0.89
CA HIS A 176 10.26 -7.19 -1.90
C HIS A 176 10.39 -6.42 -3.21
N PHE A 177 10.33 -5.09 -3.14
CA PHE A 177 10.55 -4.21 -4.28
C PHE A 177 11.91 -4.47 -4.96
N LYS A 178 12.99 -4.52 -4.17
CA LYS A 178 14.34 -4.76 -4.71
C LYS A 178 14.45 -6.13 -5.38
N TRP A 179 13.92 -7.20 -4.78
CA TRP A 179 13.91 -8.53 -5.40
C TRP A 179 13.09 -8.58 -6.69
N LEU A 180 11.94 -7.90 -6.72
CA LEU A 180 11.11 -7.78 -7.92
C LEU A 180 11.82 -6.99 -9.01
N ASN A 181 12.47 -5.88 -8.67
CA ASN A 181 13.23 -5.06 -9.61
C ASN A 181 14.45 -5.81 -10.18
N GLU A 182 15.24 -6.46 -9.34
CA GLU A 182 16.34 -7.34 -9.77
C GLU A 182 15.84 -8.44 -10.71
N ARG A 183 14.66 -9.01 -10.42
CA ARG A 183 14.05 -10.03 -11.28
C ARG A 183 13.63 -9.45 -12.63
N LEU A 184 13.05 -8.26 -12.66
CA LEU A 184 12.71 -7.55 -13.90
C LEU A 184 13.96 -7.30 -14.75
N GLU A 185 15.04 -6.81 -14.14
CA GLU A 185 16.30 -6.52 -14.82
C GLU A 185 16.90 -7.78 -15.45
N SER A 186 16.85 -8.90 -14.72
CA SER A 186 17.29 -10.21 -15.24
C SER A 186 16.48 -10.69 -16.46
N GLN A 187 15.29 -10.12 -16.68
CA GLN A 187 14.40 -10.38 -17.81
C GLN A 187 14.45 -9.29 -18.89
N GLY A 188 15.33 -8.30 -18.75
CA GLY A 188 15.52 -7.20 -19.69
C GLY A 188 14.44 -6.11 -19.61
N ALA A 189 13.79 -5.95 -18.46
CA ALA A 189 12.83 -4.89 -18.17
C ALA A 189 13.18 -4.16 -16.87
N HIS A 190 12.62 -2.98 -16.67
CA HIS A 190 12.84 -2.17 -15.47
C HIS A 190 11.51 -1.74 -14.87
N TYR A 191 11.52 -1.43 -13.57
CA TYR A 191 10.40 -0.72 -12.97
C TYR A 191 10.18 0.61 -13.71
N GLY A 192 8.93 0.89 -14.06
CA GLY A 192 8.53 2.03 -14.88
C GLY A 192 8.47 1.80 -16.40
N ASP A 193 8.92 0.66 -16.93
CA ASP A 193 8.78 0.35 -18.37
C ASP A 193 7.32 0.13 -18.82
N LEU A 194 6.43 -0.20 -17.87
CA LEU A 194 4.99 -0.32 -18.08
C LEU A 194 4.22 0.73 -17.24
N PRO A 195 3.01 1.13 -17.67
CA PRO A 195 2.17 2.04 -16.90
C PRO A 195 1.81 1.50 -15.51
N VAL A 196 1.76 2.41 -14.53
CA VAL A 196 1.47 2.14 -13.12
C VAL A 196 0.14 2.74 -12.68
N HIS A 197 -0.39 2.31 -11.53
CA HIS A 197 -1.55 2.92 -10.90
C HIS A 197 -1.32 3.17 -9.41
N ALA A 198 -2.10 4.09 -8.82
CA ALA A 198 -1.95 4.52 -7.43
C ALA A 198 -3.07 4.04 -6.50
N SER A 199 -3.77 2.94 -6.82
CA SER A 199 -4.98 2.50 -6.08
C SER A 199 -4.78 2.33 -4.56
N ILE A 200 -3.60 1.91 -4.12
CA ILE A 200 -3.28 1.80 -2.69
C ILE A 200 -3.20 3.20 -2.09
N TRP A 201 -2.48 4.10 -2.74
CA TRP A 201 -2.35 5.49 -2.29
C TRP A 201 -3.65 6.29 -2.37
N ASP A 202 -4.52 6.01 -3.34
CA ASP A 202 -5.86 6.58 -3.41
C ASP A 202 -6.65 6.21 -2.14
N SER A 203 -6.55 4.94 -1.71
CA SER A 203 -7.15 4.46 -0.45
C SER A 203 -6.49 5.10 0.77
N CYS A 204 -5.17 5.35 0.71
CA CYS A 204 -4.46 6.09 1.74
C CYS A 204 -4.97 7.54 1.86
N THR A 205 -5.18 8.20 0.72
CA THR A 205 -5.71 9.56 0.65
C THR A 205 -7.10 9.64 1.24
N ASP A 206 -7.99 8.70 0.89
CA ASP A 206 -9.36 8.62 1.41
C ASP A 206 -9.40 8.39 2.93
N THR A 207 -8.39 7.73 3.49
CA THR A 207 -8.29 7.38 4.92
C THR A 207 -7.31 8.25 5.70
N ALA A 208 -6.72 9.28 5.09
CA ALA A 208 -5.64 10.09 5.67
C ALA A 208 -6.01 10.80 6.99
N ARG A 209 -7.31 10.89 7.31
CA ARG A 209 -7.83 11.52 8.53
C ARG A 209 -8.28 10.53 9.60
N SER A 210 -8.07 9.22 9.40
CA SER A 210 -8.49 8.19 10.35
C SER A 210 -7.54 7.00 10.28
N ALA A 211 -6.68 6.86 11.29
CA ALA A 211 -5.81 5.70 11.42
C ALA A 211 -6.63 4.40 11.51
N LEU A 212 -7.77 4.41 12.22
CA LEU A 212 -8.67 3.27 12.28
C LEU A 212 -9.17 2.86 10.88
N ALA A 213 -9.55 3.84 10.05
CA ALA A 213 -9.95 3.57 8.67
C ALA A 213 -8.77 3.08 7.81
N ARG A 214 -7.56 3.64 8.01
CA ARG A 214 -6.35 3.19 7.32
C ARG A 214 -6.05 1.71 7.63
N MET A 215 -6.10 1.31 8.91
CA MET A 215 -5.86 -0.08 9.32
C MET A 215 -6.88 -1.03 8.68
N ALA A 216 -8.18 -0.69 8.74
CA ALA A 216 -9.23 -1.53 8.18
C ALA A 216 -9.15 -1.65 6.64
N VAL A 217 -8.95 -0.54 5.93
CA VAL A 217 -9.03 -0.52 4.47
C VAL A 217 -7.73 -0.97 3.82
N VAL A 218 -6.59 -0.46 4.27
CA VAL A 218 -5.31 -0.76 3.62
C VAL A 218 -4.76 -2.06 4.20
N HIS A 219 -4.46 -2.10 5.49
CA HIS A 219 -3.74 -3.22 6.10
C HIS A 219 -4.56 -4.50 6.28
N MET A 220 -5.87 -4.39 6.51
CA MET A 220 -6.72 -5.58 6.72
C MET A 220 -7.53 -5.98 5.49
N THR A 221 -7.78 -5.07 4.53
CA THR A 221 -8.58 -5.38 3.32
C THR A 221 -7.71 -5.49 2.07
N ILE A 222 -6.82 -4.53 1.82
CA ILE A 222 -5.95 -4.54 0.63
C ILE A 222 -4.82 -5.56 0.79
N GLU A 223 -4.10 -5.57 1.91
CA GLU A 223 -3.00 -6.56 2.10
C GLU A 223 -3.53 -8.00 2.15
N SER A 224 -4.68 -8.21 2.76
CA SER A 224 -5.34 -9.53 2.75
C SER A 224 -5.74 -10.00 1.35
N ARG A 225 -5.82 -9.12 0.35
CA ARG A 225 -6.00 -9.54 -1.05
C ARG A 225 -4.72 -10.17 -1.62
N GLY A 226 -3.54 -9.73 -1.17
CA GLY A 226 -2.25 -10.38 -1.48
C GLY A 226 -2.30 -11.86 -1.09
N LEU A 227 -2.75 -12.16 0.14
CA LEU A 227 -2.90 -13.53 0.64
C LEU A 227 -3.79 -14.42 -0.23
N ASP A 228 -4.81 -13.86 -0.87
CA ASP A 228 -5.72 -14.60 -1.76
C ASP A 228 -5.12 -14.83 -3.16
N VAL A 229 -4.37 -13.86 -3.67
CA VAL A 229 -3.91 -13.81 -5.06
C VAL A 229 -2.52 -14.44 -5.24
N ASN A 230 -1.64 -14.30 -4.25
CA ASN A 230 -0.26 -14.73 -4.31
C ASN A 230 -0.10 -16.24 -4.54
N PRO A 231 -0.84 -17.15 -3.87
CA PRO A 231 -0.70 -18.59 -4.11
C PRO A 231 -0.98 -18.99 -5.57
N ALA A 232 -2.02 -18.40 -6.17
CA ALA A 232 -2.34 -18.66 -7.57
C ALA A 232 -1.28 -18.10 -8.52
N THR A 233 -0.66 -16.97 -8.16
CA THR A 233 0.41 -16.32 -8.92
C THR A 233 1.70 -17.15 -8.86
N ILE A 234 2.13 -17.55 -7.66
CA ILE A 234 3.28 -18.46 -7.43
C ILE A 234 3.11 -19.73 -8.27
N ALA A 235 1.95 -20.38 -8.19
CA ALA A 235 1.69 -21.60 -8.95
C ALA A 235 1.72 -21.38 -10.47
N ARG A 236 1.40 -20.17 -10.98
CA ARG A 236 1.55 -19.85 -12.41
C ARG A 236 3.01 -19.73 -12.83
N PHE A 237 3.87 -19.13 -11.99
CA PHE A 237 5.30 -19.03 -12.26
C PHE A 237 5.97 -20.42 -12.28
N SER A 238 5.74 -21.26 -11.26
CA SER A 238 6.29 -22.63 -11.23
C SER A 238 5.82 -23.46 -12.44
N ARG A 239 4.52 -23.44 -12.78
CA ARG A 239 4.03 -24.15 -13.98
C ARG A 239 4.63 -23.64 -15.29
N SER A 240 5.12 -22.40 -15.32
CA SER A 240 5.78 -21.80 -16.49
C SER A 240 7.29 -22.04 -16.50
N GLY A 241 7.82 -22.81 -15.54
CA GLY A 241 9.25 -23.11 -15.40
C GLY A 241 10.09 -21.97 -14.82
N ASP A 242 9.47 -20.93 -14.26
CA ASP A 242 10.15 -19.78 -13.66
C ASP A 242 10.19 -19.92 -12.13
N GLU A 243 11.00 -20.87 -11.68
CA GLU A 243 11.10 -21.21 -10.25
C GLU A 243 11.76 -20.11 -9.42
N ASP A 244 12.61 -19.27 -10.01
CA ASP A 244 13.24 -18.16 -9.30
C ASP A 244 12.20 -17.13 -8.87
N SER A 245 11.29 -16.76 -9.76
CA SER A 245 10.19 -15.84 -9.43
C SER A 245 9.21 -16.49 -8.45
N ALA A 246 8.91 -17.78 -8.61
CA ALA A 246 8.02 -18.49 -7.69
C ALA A 246 8.57 -18.52 -6.25
N LYS A 247 9.85 -18.84 -6.06
CA LYS A 247 10.51 -18.86 -4.75
C LYS A 247 10.59 -17.48 -4.12
N MET A 248 10.86 -16.45 -4.91
CA MET A 248 10.87 -15.07 -4.42
C MET A 248 9.46 -14.66 -3.94
N LEU A 249 8.42 -14.91 -4.74
CA LEU A 249 7.04 -14.59 -4.37
C LEU A 249 6.54 -15.41 -3.18
N GLN A 250 7.06 -16.61 -2.97
CA GLN A 250 6.76 -17.40 -1.77
C GLN A 250 7.27 -16.70 -0.50
N LYS A 251 8.45 -16.06 -0.55
CA LYS A 251 8.96 -15.27 0.59
C LYS A 251 8.09 -14.03 0.83
N VAL A 252 7.74 -13.31 -0.23
CA VAL A 252 6.81 -12.16 -0.14
C VAL A 252 5.51 -12.59 0.55
N HIS A 253 4.89 -13.68 0.09
CA HIS A 253 3.65 -14.21 0.67
C HIS A 253 3.75 -14.58 2.17
N GLU A 254 4.92 -15.02 2.63
CA GLU A 254 5.13 -15.35 4.04
C GLU A 254 5.17 -14.09 4.93
N ASP A 255 5.70 -12.99 4.43
CA ASP A 255 5.78 -11.71 5.15
C ASP A 255 4.40 -11.02 5.23
N GLU A 256 3.59 -11.14 4.17
CA GLU A 256 2.23 -10.57 4.05
C GLU A 256 1.27 -10.99 5.16
N VAL A 257 1.42 -12.20 5.71
CA VAL A 257 0.62 -12.65 6.85
C VAL A 257 0.89 -11.77 8.09
N THR A 258 2.16 -11.42 8.31
CA THR A 258 2.57 -10.55 9.41
C THR A 258 2.07 -9.12 9.20
N HIS A 259 2.02 -8.66 7.96
CA HIS A 259 1.50 -7.33 7.60
C HIS A 259 0.02 -7.19 7.92
N VAL A 260 -0.79 -8.22 7.57
CA VAL A 260 -2.21 -8.27 7.95
C VAL A 260 -2.38 -8.31 9.48
N GLN A 261 -1.54 -9.07 10.18
CA GLN A 261 -1.55 -9.12 11.64
C GLN A 261 -1.24 -7.76 12.28
N ILE A 262 -0.27 -7.01 11.75
CA ILE A 262 0.03 -5.63 12.18
C ILE A 262 -1.21 -4.74 12.02
N GLY A 263 -1.87 -4.81 10.85
CA GLY A 263 -3.12 -4.08 10.60
C GLY A 263 -4.22 -4.41 11.60
N HIS A 264 -4.46 -5.70 11.84
CA HIS A 264 -5.45 -6.18 12.79
C HIS A 264 -5.16 -5.70 14.21
N ARG A 265 -3.92 -5.86 14.69
CA ARG A 265 -3.49 -5.43 16.02
C ARG A 265 -3.73 -3.94 16.27
N TRP A 266 -3.31 -3.09 15.34
CA TRP A 266 -3.47 -1.64 15.49
C TRP A 266 -4.92 -1.20 15.31
N PHE A 267 -5.72 -1.90 14.50
CA PHE A 267 -7.16 -1.68 14.46
C PHE A 267 -7.81 -1.98 15.83
N CYS A 268 -7.50 -3.12 16.45
CA CYS A 268 -8.00 -3.50 17.77
C CYS A 268 -7.57 -2.49 18.85
N TYR A 269 -6.29 -2.09 18.85
CA TYR A 269 -5.76 -1.10 19.80
C TYR A 269 -6.48 0.25 19.67
N LEU A 270 -6.59 0.78 18.44
CA LEU A 270 -7.26 2.05 18.19
C LEU A 270 -8.74 1.97 18.56
N LEU A 271 -9.40 0.85 18.25
CA LEU A 271 -10.81 0.66 18.60
C LEU A 271 -11.03 0.60 20.13
N LYS A 272 -10.11 -0.03 20.88
CA LYS A 272 -10.12 0.01 22.35
C LYS A 272 -9.98 1.44 22.86
N LYS A 273 -9.05 2.22 22.32
CA LYS A 273 -8.80 3.61 22.71
C LYS A 273 -9.94 4.55 22.34
N HIS A 274 -10.60 4.34 21.20
CA HIS A 274 -11.67 5.22 20.71
C HIS A 274 -13.06 4.84 21.23
N GLU A 275 -13.36 3.56 21.37
CA GLU A 275 -14.73 3.07 21.60
C GLU A 275 -14.82 2.14 22.82
N GLY A 276 -13.71 1.89 23.52
CA GLY A 276 -13.67 1.07 24.74
C GLY A 276 -13.78 -0.44 24.51
N VAL A 277 -13.92 -0.87 23.25
CA VAL A 277 -14.07 -2.29 22.83
C VAL A 277 -12.85 -3.09 23.27
N GLY A 278 -13.05 -4.26 23.89
CA GLY A 278 -11.95 -5.13 24.36
C GLY A 278 -10.90 -5.39 23.28
N LEU A 279 -9.66 -5.66 23.72
CA LEU A 279 -8.60 -6.14 22.84
C LEU A 279 -8.86 -7.62 22.47
N ASP A 280 -8.24 -8.10 21.39
CA ASP A 280 -8.18 -9.52 21.08
C ASP A 280 -6.92 -10.14 21.72
N GLN A 281 -6.74 -11.45 21.60
CA GLN A 281 -5.60 -12.14 22.25
C GLN A 281 -4.23 -11.62 21.78
N ASP A 282 -4.06 -11.31 20.49
CA ASP A 282 -2.78 -10.78 19.98
C ASP A 282 -2.52 -9.37 20.56
N ALA A 283 -3.53 -8.49 20.52
CA ALA A 283 -3.39 -7.16 21.08
C ALA A 283 -3.32 -7.17 22.62
N GLU A 284 -3.92 -8.14 23.32
CA GLU A 284 -3.75 -8.32 24.77
C GLU A 284 -2.35 -8.82 25.11
N LYS A 285 -1.79 -9.76 24.34
CA LYS A 285 -0.38 -10.14 24.51
C LYS A 285 0.53 -8.94 24.28
N ALA A 286 0.20 -8.12 23.28
CA ALA A 286 0.96 -6.93 22.97
C ALA A 286 0.74 -5.80 23.99
N PHE A 287 -0.43 -5.64 24.63
CA PHE A 287 -0.78 -4.40 25.38
C PHE A 287 -1.55 -4.62 26.70
N GLY A 288 -1.79 -5.86 27.13
CA GLY A 288 -2.85 -6.24 28.07
C GLY A 288 -2.51 -6.23 29.57
N ALA A 289 -1.26 -5.97 29.96
CA ALA A 289 -0.88 -5.86 31.36
C ALA A 289 -0.16 -4.52 31.61
N SER A 290 -0.91 -3.56 32.15
CA SER A 290 -0.57 -2.15 32.36
C SER A 290 -0.53 -1.33 31.07
N GLY A 291 -1.24 -0.20 31.04
CA GLY A 291 -1.16 0.78 29.94
C GLY A 291 0.18 1.52 29.89
N GLY A 292 1.28 0.86 30.22
CA GLY A 292 2.65 1.33 30.10
C GLY A 292 3.38 0.51 29.05
N ASP A 293 4.44 1.09 28.51
CA ASP A 293 5.32 0.50 27.50
C ASP A 293 5.54 -0.99 27.76
N VAL A 294 5.18 -1.80 26.77
CA VAL A 294 5.38 -3.26 26.79
C VAL A 294 6.87 -3.50 27.00
N ASP A 295 7.23 -4.38 27.93
CA ASP A 295 8.55 -4.97 27.95
C ASP A 295 8.81 -5.56 26.56
N ASP A 296 9.69 -4.92 25.79
CA ASP A 296 10.13 -5.25 24.43
C ASP A 296 10.94 -6.58 24.37
N ALA A 297 10.70 -7.48 25.32
CA ALA A 297 11.47 -8.69 25.60
C ALA A 297 11.17 -9.87 24.66
N ASP A 298 10.12 -9.80 23.83
CA ASP A 298 9.86 -10.77 22.75
C ASP A 298 10.66 -10.38 21.49
N ASP A 299 11.98 -10.29 21.67
CA ASP A 299 12.99 -9.87 20.70
C ASP A 299 13.42 -11.02 19.78
N ASP A 300 12.46 -11.56 19.03
CA ASP A 300 12.68 -12.40 17.85
C ASP A 300 12.09 -11.78 16.57
N LEU A 301 11.45 -10.61 16.67
CA LEU A 301 10.84 -9.92 15.51
C LEU A 301 11.89 -9.33 14.54
N TYR A 302 13.13 -9.15 14.99
CA TYR A 302 14.22 -8.53 14.22
C TYR A 302 15.41 -9.47 13.96
N GLU A 303 15.34 -10.76 14.33
CA GLU A 303 16.33 -11.71 13.84
C GLU A 303 16.06 -11.93 12.35
N PHE A 304 16.94 -11.37 11.50
CA PHE A 304 16.98 -11.70 10.08
C PHE A 304 16.87 -13.22 9.96
N ARG A 305 15.71 -13.75 9.54
CA ARG A 305 15.52 -15.20 9.38
C ARG A 305 16.66 -15.72 8.52
N GLN A 306 17.67 -16.32 9.13
CA GLN A 306 18.63 -17.14 8.43
C GLN A 306 17.84 -18.37 7.98
N VAL A 307 17.55 -18.42 6.68
CA VAL A 307 16.82 -19.51 6.05
C VAL A 307 17.61 -20.82 6.26
N PRO A 308 17.05 -21.84 6.93
CA PRO A 308 17.69 -23.15 6.96
C PRO A 308 17.70 -23.74 5.54
N PRO A 309 18.84 -24.29 5.06
CA PRO A 309 18.89 -24.96 3.77
C PRO A 309 18.29 -26.36 3.93
N ALA A 310 17.03 -26.55 3.54
CA ALA A 310 16.51 -27.74 2.85
C ALA A 310 14.99 -27.90 3.03
N TYR A 311 14.24 -27.73 1.94
CA TYR A 311 13.05 -28.54 1.70
C TYR A 311 13.35 -29.45 0.52
N ALA A 312 13.96 -30.59 0.84
CA ALA A 312 13.96 -31.76 -0.02
C ALA A 312 13.60 -32.97 0.87
N GLU A 313 12.57 -33.70 0.45
CA GLU A 313 12.06 -34.97 1.00
C GLU A 313 11.18 -34.83 2.27
N LYS A 314 9.95 -35.36 2.37
CA LYS A 314 9.38 -36.60 1.83
C LYS A 314 7.86 -36.48 1.54
N LYS A 315 7.45 -37.05 0.39
CA LYS A 315 6.38 -38.04 0.08
C LYS A 315 5.27 -38.27 1.14
N LYS A 316 4.01 -38.64 0.84
CA LYS A 316 3.36 -39.27 -0.34
C LYS A 316 1.82 -39.29 -0.07
N SER A 317 1.04 -39.19 -1.15
CA SER A 317 -0.30 -39.80 -1.41
C SER A 317 -1.34 -39.92 -0.28
N GLU A 318 -2.53 -39.35 -0.51
CA GLU A 318 -3.77 -40.14 -0.56
C GLU A 318 -4.86 -39.36 -1.33
N GLU A 319 -5.37 -39.97 -2.40
CA GLU A 319 -6.56 -39.54 -3.12
C GLU A 319 -7.79 -39.92 -2.28
N GLY A 320 -8.64 -38.96 -1.97
CA GLY A 320 -9.89 -39.15 -1.23
C GLY A 320 -11.10 -38.71 -2.04
N GLU A 321 -12.07 -39.61 -2.14
CA GLU A 321 -13.32 -39.55 -2.91
C GLU A 321 -14.19 -38.31 -2.66
N VAL A 322 -14.97 -37.96 -3.69
CA VAL A 322 -16.04 -36.95 -3.66
C VAL A 322 -17.17 -37.46 -2.77
N GLY A 323 -17.21 -37.02 -1.51
CA GLY A 323 -18.32 -37.23 -0.59
C GLY A 323 -19.40 -36.13 -0.71
N GLU A 324 -20.66 -36.54 -0.69
CA GLU A 324 -21.85 -35.68 -0.68
C GLU A 324 -21.77 -34.54 0.35
N VAL A 325 -22.14 -33.33 -0.08
CA VAL A 325 -22.31 -32.15 0.78
C VAL A 325 -23.54 -32.38 1.66
N LYS A 326 -23.31 -32.70 2.93
CA LYS A 326 -24.35 -32.56 3.96
C LYS A 326 -24.43 -31.08 4.33
N GLU A 327 -25.63 -30.52 4.25
CA GLU A 327 -25.99 -29.25 4.88
C GLU A 327 -25.71 -29.37 6.38
N ASN A 328 -24.57 -28.82 6.82
CA ASN A 328 -24.32 -28.63 8.24
C ASN A 328 -25.21 -27.48 8.70
N GLN A 329 -26.14 -27.79 9.60
CA GLN A 329 -26.82 -26.81 10.44
C GLN A 329 -25.73 -25.97 11.10
N ALA A 330 -25.77 -24.65 10.90
CA ALA A 330 -24.83 -23.72 11.50
C ALA A 330 -25.00 -23.80 13.02
N GLU A 331 -24.05 -24.45 13.71
CA GLU A 331 -23.85 -24.22 15.13
C GLU A 331 -23.56 -22.71 15.27
N GLU A 332 -24.41 -21.98 16.00
CA GLU A 332 -24.15 -20.59 16.34
C GLU A 332 -22.83 -20.55 17.13
N GLU A 333 -21.76 -20.15 16.45
CA GLU A 333 -20.47 -19.89 17.09
C GLU A 333 -20.70 -18.86 18.20
N VAL A 334 -20.43 -19.24 19.45
CA VAL A 334 -20.51 -18.32 20.59
C VAL A 334 -19.33 -17.35 20.47
N VAL A 335 -19.54 -16.27 19.72
CA VAL A 335 -18.52 -15.23 19.52
C VAL A 335 -18.50 -14.31 20.73
N ASP A 336 -17.31 -14.06 21.29
CA ASP A 336 -17.06 -13.05 22.31
C ASP A 336 -17.72 -11.69 21.91
N PRO A 337 -18.52 -11.05 22.78
CA PRO A 337 -19.16 -9.78 22.45
C PRO A 337 -18.20 -8.69 21.96
N ALA A 338 -16.97 -8.65 22.48
CA ALA A 338 -15.97 -7.69 22.01
C ALA A 338 -15.52 -8.02 20.58
N GLU A 339 -15.26 -9.29 20.26
CA GLU A 339 -14.97 -9.75 18.89
C GLU A 339 -16.09 -9.41 17.90
N ALA A 340 -17.35 -9.65 18.28
CA ALA A 340 -18.49 -9.30 17.44
C ALA A 340 -18.55 -7.78 17.16
N GLN A 341 -18.25 -6.95 18.16
CA GLN A 341 -18.19 -5.50 18.00
C GLN A 341 -17.03 -5.05 17.11
N ARG A 342 -15.84 -5.65 17.27
CA ARG A 342 -14.67 -5.38 16.41
C ARG A 342 -14.97 -5.70 14.93
N ARG A 343 -15.51 -6.89 14.66
CA ARG A 343 -15.92 -7.32 13.31
C ARG A 343 -16.93 -6.36 12.70
N LYS A 344 -17.98 -6.03 13.45
CA LYS A 344 -19.02 -5.09 12.99
C LYS A 344 -18.42 -3.74 12.63
N ARG A 345 -17.54 -3.19 13.50
CA ARG A 345 -16.93 -1.89 13.25
C ARG A 345 -16.03 -1.91 12.03
N PHE A 346 -15.22 -2.96 11.87
CA PHE A 346 -14.41 -3.15 10.67
C PHE A 346 -15.28 -3.16 9.41
N GLN A 347 -16.38 -3.91 9.42
CA GLN A 347 -17.29 -3.99 8.27
C GLN A 347 -17.88 -2.62 7.92
N GLU A 348 -18.36 -1.86 8.91
CA GLU A 348 -18.87 -0.50 8.71
C GLU A 348 -17.83 0.42 8.08
N VAL A 349 -16.59 0.38 8.59
CA VAL A 349 -15.48 1.19 8.10
C VAL A 349 -15.12 0.79 6.66
N VAL A 350 -15.04 -0.50 6.35
CA VAL A 350 -14.75 -0.97 4.99
C VAL A 350 -15.85 -0.56 4.02
N VAL A 351 -17.13 -0.71 4.39
CA VAL A 351 -18.27 -0.25 3.56
C VAL A 351 -18.19 1.26 3.30
N GLN A 352 -17.76 2.05 4.29
CA GLN A 352 -17.67 3.49 4.17
C GLN A 352 -16.51 3.96 3.28
N TYR A 353 -15.33 3.34 3.39
CA TYR A 353 -14.10 3.86 2.80
C TYR A 353 -13.56 3.05 1.62
N PHE A 354 -13.82 1.74 1.56
CA PHE A 354 -13.27 0.89 0.50
C PHE A 354 -14.14 0.97 -0.77
N LYS A 355 -13.59 1.59 -1.82
CA LYS A 355 -14.26 1.75 -3.13
C LYS A 355 -14.23 0.47 -3.99
N GLY A 356 -13.53 -0.57 -3.53
CA GLY A 356 -13.38 -1.84 -4.25
C GLY A 356 -14.49 -2.84 -3.94
N SER A 357 -14.25 -4.10 -4.28
CA SER A 357 -15.12 -5.22 -3.94
C SER A 357 -14.28 -6.39 -3.44
N LEU A 358 -14.69 -7.00 -2.32
CA LEU A 358 -14.14 -8.28 -1.88
C LEU A 358 -14.78 -9.40 -2.70
N LYS A 359 -13.95 -10.33 -3.20
CA LYS A 359 -14.40 -11.43 -4.05
C LYS A 359 -13.66 -12.72 -3.67
N PRO A 360 -14.38 -13.84 -3.53
CA PRO A 360 -13.76 -15.15 -3.35
C PRO A 360 -13.03 -15.61 -4.63
N PRO A 361 -12.19 -16.66 -4.56
CA PRO A 361 -11.88 -17.45 -3.36
C PRO A 361 -11.00 -16.69 -2.37
N PHE A 362 -11.25 -16.88 -1.07
CA PHE A 362 -10.41 -16.34 0.01
C PHE A 362 -9.45 -17.41 0.51
N ASN A 363 -8.21 -17.03 0.75
CA ASN A 363 -7.25 -17.86 1.47
C ASN A 363 -7.54 -17.78 2.97
N THR A 364 -8.55 -18.54 3.41
CA THR A 364 -9.04 -18.52 4.79
C THR A 364 -7.91 -18.85 5.78
N ALA A 365 -7.10 -19.86 5.47
CA ALA A 365 -6.03 -20.31 6.38
C ALA A 365 -4.99 -19.22 6.66
N ASP A 366 -4.57 -18.48 5.63
CA ASP A 366 -3.59 -17.40 5.84
C ASP A 366 -4.21 -16.13 6.41
N ARG A 367 -5.47 -15.82 6.05
CA ARG A 367 -6.23 -14.71 6.69
C ARG A 367 -6.42 -14.95 8.18
N GLU A 368 -6.72 -16.18 8.59
CA GLU A 368 -6.84 -16.56 10.00
C GLU A 368 -5.53 -16.40 10.78
N LYS A 369 -4.38 -16.74 10.17
CA LYS A 369 -3.06 -16.46 10.78
C LYS A 369 -2.83 -14.96 10.99
N GLY A 370 -3.35 -14.12 10.10
CA GLY A 370 -3.36 -12.67 10.23
C GLY A 370 -4.41 -12.11 11.21
N GLY A 371 -5.18 -12.98 11.89
CA GLY A 371 -6.23 -12.59 12.84
C GLY A 371 -7.62 -12.39 12.21
N LEU A 372 -7.76 -12.55 10.89
CA LEU A 372 -9.01 -12.32 10.17
C LEU A 372 -9.76 -13.62 9.89
N THR A 373 -10.61 -14.02 10.83
CA THR A 373 -11.58 -15.11 10.59
C THR A 373 -12.64 -14.70 9.56
N ARG A 374 -13.38 -15.69 9.04
CA ARG A 374 -14.44 -15.49 8.04
C ARG A 374 -15.45 -14.40 8.40
N GLY A 375 -15.79 -14.29 9.69
CA GLY A 375 -16.74 -13.30 10.19
C GLY A 375 -16.32 -11.85 9.93
N TRP A 376 -15.03 -11.57 9.71
CA TRP A 376 -14.56 -10.23 9.37
C TRP A 376 -14.95 -9.82 7.95
N TYR A 377 -14.82 -10.70 6.96
CA TYR A 377 -14.84 -10.34 5.54
C TYR A 377 -15.96 -10.98 4.72
N GLU A 378 -16.52 -12.12 5.11
CA GLU A 378 -17.60 -12.77 4.35
C GLU A 378 -18.85 -11.87 4.24
N PRO A 379 -19.28 -11.14 5.29
CA PRO A 379 -20.41 -10.21 5.20
C PRO A 379 -20.19 -9.05 4.22
N LEU A 380 -18.94 -8.76 3.85
CA LEU A 380 -18.56 -7.70 2.90
C LEU A 380 -18.56 -8.17 1.45
N VAL A 381 -18.77 -9.46 1.20
CA VAL A 381 -18.91 -9.98 -0.16
C VAL A 381 -20.20 -9.45 -0.74
N VAL A 382 -20.08 -8.53 -1.69
CA VAL A 382 -21.22 -8.10 -2.49
C VAL A 382 -21.64 -9.27 -3.36
N VAL A 383 -22.63 -10.04 -2.91
CA VAL A 383 -23.36 -10.98 -3.77
C VAL A 383 -24.08 -10.12 -4.79
N ARG A 384 -23.50 -10.00 -5.99
CA ARG A 384 -24.32 -9.64 -7.15
C ARG A 384 -25.29 -10.80 -7.34
N GLU A 385 -26.47 -10.70 -6.75
CA GLU A 385 -27.59 -11.51 -7.20
C GLU A 385 -27.64 -11.35 -8.71
N ARG A 386 -27.62 -12.47 -9.42
CA ARG A 386 -27.99 -12.51 -10.83
C ARG A 386 -29.49 -12.23 -10.93
N THR A 387 -29.94 -11.04 -10.54
CA THR A 387 -31.25 -10.56 -10.96
C THR A 387 -31.15 -10.32 -12.45
N GLY A 388 -31.97 -11.04 -13.20
CA GLY A 388 -31.96 -11.13 -14.66
C GLY A 388 -32.36 -9.83 -15.36
N PHE A 389 -31.62 -8.75 -15.15
CA PHE A 389 -31.74 -7.54 -15.94
C PHE A 389 -31.03 -7.76 -17.28
N LYS A 390 -31.80 -8.18 -18.28
CA LYS A 390 -31.39 -8.02 -19.68
C LYS A 390 -31.36 -6.51 -19.96
N PRO A 391 -30.21 -5.89 -20.29
CA PRO A 391 -30.23 -4.51 -20.75
C PRO A 391 -31.10 -4.47 -22.01
N ALA A 392 -32.08 -3.56 -22.02
CA ALA A 392 -32.87 -3.29 -23.21
C ALA A 392 -31.91 -3.07 -24.37
N ALA A 393 -32.12 -3.79 -25.47
CA ALA A 393 -31.32 -3.70 -26.67
C ALA A 393 -31.17 -2.22 -27.05
N GLY A 394 -29.97 -1.68 -26.83
CA GLY A 394 -29.63 -0.33 -27.24
C GLY A 394 -29.89 -0.22 -28.73
N ARG A 395 -30.80 0.69 -29.10
CA ARG A 395 -31.07 1.05 -30.48
C ARG A 395 -29.73 1.41 -31.12
N ARG A 396 -29.28 0.55 -32.03
CA ARG A 396 -28.09 0.76 -32.87
C ARG A 396 -28.30 2.08 -33.60
N LEU A 397 -27.60 3.14 -33.19
CA LEU A 397 -27.48 4.36 -33.95
C LEU A 397 -26.81 3.98 -35.28
N GLN A 398 -27.63 3.80 -36.31
CA GLN A 398 -27.15 3.68 -37.67
C GLN A 398 -26.53 5.03 -38.03
N SER A 399 -25.22 5.04 -38.23
CA SER A 399 -24.54 6.10 -38.95
C SER A 399 -25.11 6.15 -40.36
N LYS A 400 -25.98 7.13 -40.63
CA LYS A 400 -26.32 7.50 -41.99
C LYS A 400 -25.07 8.15 -42.60
N LYS A 401 -24.40 7.40 -43.49
CA LYS A 401 -23.57 7.96 -44.55
C LYS A 401 -24.46 8.86 -45.39
N GLU A 402 -24.27 10.17 -45.31
CA GLU A 402 -24.77 11.06 -46.36
C GLU A 402 -23.85 10.93 -47.58
N LYS A 403 -24.47 10.46 -48.66
CA LYS A 403 -23.92 10.43 -50.02
C LYS A 403 -23.77 11.87 -50.50
N GLN A 404 -22.55 12.28 -50.83
CA GLN A 404 -22.33 13.30 -51.86
C GLN A 404 -22.55 12.63 -53.21
N GLU A 405 -23.65 12.97 -53.88
CA GLU A 405 -23.89 12.66 -55.28
C GLU A 405 -24.12 13.98 -56.02
N SER A 406 -23.28 14.19 -57.03
CA SER A 406 -23.18 15.35 -57.91
C SER A 406 -24.30 15.38 -58.95
N THR A 407 -24.65 16.57 -59.45
CA THR A 407 -25.19 16.84 -60.81
C THR A 407 -25.33 18.36 -61.05
N PRO A 408 -25.46 18.87 -62.30
CA PRO A 408 -24.45 19.76 -62.90
C PRO A 408 -24.95 21.18 -63.24
N ALA A 409 -24.02 21.95 -63.82
CA ALA A 409 -24.13 23.34 -64.28
C ALA A 409 -25.29 23.61 -65.27
N GLU A 410 -25.83 24.83 -65.25
CA GLU A 410 -25.56 25.89 -66.25
C GLU A 410 -26.68 26.95 -66.23
N THR A 411 -26.31 28.23 -66.14
CA THR A 411 -26.82 29.41 -66.92
C THR A 411 -26.56 30.72 -66.16
N THR A 412 -25.65 31.52 -66.72
CA THR A 412 -25.47 32.98 -66.46
C THR A 412 -26.46 33.77 -67.35
N PRO A 413 -26.49 35.13 -67.42
CA PRO A 413 -25.68 36.16 -66.74
C PRO A 413 -26.52 37.36 -66.21
N THR A 414 -25.82 38.45 -65.84
CA THR A 414 -26.21 39.90 -65.88
C THR A 414 -26.33 40.52 -64.46
N THR A 415 -25.72 41.64 -64.03
CA THR A 415 -24.79 42.67 -64.56
C THR A 415 -24.46 43.66 -63.42
N THR A 416 -23.21 44.19 -63.38
CA THR A 416 -22.72 45.48 -62.78
C THR A 416 -22.95 45.78 -61.29
N ALA A 417 -22.14 46.57 -60.57
CA ALA A 417 -20.96 47.38 -60.87
C ALA A 417 -20.28 47.79 -59.54
N ALA A 418 -18.97 48.06 -59.63
CA ALA A 418 -18.22 49.17 -59.03
C ALA A 418 -18.19 49.37 -57.49
N ALA A 419 -17.16 49.92 -56.88
CA ALA A 419 -15.75 50.18 -57.16
C ALA A 419 -15.23 50.92 -55.91
N GLN A 420 -13.90 50.98 -55.78
CA GLN A 420 -13.12 51.98 -55.01
C GLN A 420 -13.14 51.85 -53.49
N ASP A 421 -12.12 52.26 -52.76
CA ASP A 421 -10.65 52.34 -52.90
C ASP A 421 -10.22 53.10 -51.64
N SER A 422 -9.02 52.82 -51.14
CA SER A 422 -8.22 53.72 -50.27
C SER A 422 -8.78 53.97 -48.84
N GLU A 423 -8.01 54.10 -47.76
CA GLU A 423 -6.63 54.47 -47.56
C GLU A 423 -5.99 53.72 -46.39
N VAL A 424 -4.67 53.77 -46.42
CA VAL A 424 -3.66 53.16 -45.55
C VAL A 424 -3.33 54.13 -44.39
N VAL A 425 -2.60 53.60 -43.41
CA VAL A 425 -1.62 54.27 -42.52
C VAL A 425 -2.16 54.61 -41.11
N SER A 426 -1.46 54.46 -39.99
CA SER A 426 -0.43 53.57 -39.45
C SER A 426 -0.11 54.10 -38.01
N VAL A 427 0.32 53.21 -37.10
CA VAL A 427 1.23 53.47 -35.96
C VAL A 427 0.69 54.18 -34.69
N ALA A 428 0.34 53.35 -33.68
CA ALA A 428 1.00 53.15 -32.37
C ALA A 428 1.20 54.33 -31.37
N PRO A 429 1.82 54.12 -30.17
CA PRO A 429 1.13 53.95 -28.88
C PRO A 429 1.62 54.93 -27.79
N THR A 430 1.07 54.87 -26.57
CA THR A 430 1.59 55.36 -25.26
C THR A 430 0.42 55.40 -24.27
N SER A 431 0.50 55.32 -22.95
CA SER A 431 1.45 54.87 -21.90
C SER A 431 0.77 55.26 -20.56
N THR A 432 1.25 54.71 -19.43
CA THR A 432 1.16 55.27 -18.04
C THR A 432 -0.23 55.42 -17.41
N GLU A 433 -0.50 55.32 -16.11
CA GLU A 433 0.21 55.00 -14.85
C GLU A 433 -0.86 54.94 -13.73
N ASN A 434 -0.62 54.10 -12.73
CA ASN A 434 -0.83 54.25 -11.27
C ASN A 434 -2.08 54.88 -10.60
N MET A 435 -2.20 54.45 -9.33
CA MET A 435 -2.99 54.93 -8.18
C MET A 435 -4.32 54.17 -8.00
N THR A 436 -4.59 53.49 -6.88
CA THR A 436 -4.07 53.51 -5.50
C THR A 436 -4.29 52.15 -4.84
#